data_AF-A0A1G0HZX5-F1
#
_entry.id   AF-A0A1G0HZX5-F1
#
_cell.length_a   1.000
_cell.length_b   1.000
_cell.length_c   1.000
_cell.angle_alpha   90.00
_cell.angle_beta   90.00
_cell.angle_gamma   90.00
#
_symmetry.space_group_name_H-M   'P 1'
#
loop_
_entity.id
_entity.type
_entity.pdbx_description
1 polymer ?
#
loop_
_entity_poly.entity_id
_entity_poly.type
_entity_poly.pdbx_seq_one_letter_code
_entity_poly.pdbx_strand_id
1 'polypeptide(L)'
;MTDPATAATIPHESGDFSIGGSLWPGLSKLIEECGEVLQVGGKLIGSEGRTDHWSGDLNQMLVDELGDLLAALRFFMEANNIDTSSVAARQRRKLAVFWEWHRQGLAVRAILQEQSNG
;
A
#
# COMPACT_ATOMS: atom_id res chain seq x y z
N MET A 1 29.98 17.78 44.81
CA MET A 1 29.12 16.74 45.41
C MET A 1 27.82 17.45 45.75
N THR A 2 26.77 17.46 44.93
CA THR A 2 26.18 16.45 44.05
C THR A 2 25.84 16.99 42.65
N ASP A 3 25.79 16.07 41.69
CA ASP A 3 25.71 16.20 40.23
C ASP A 3 24.29 16.54 39.71
N PRO A 4 24.08 17.48 38.75
CA PRO A 4 22.78 17.72 38.12
C PRO A 4 22.53 16.76 36.93
N ALA A 5 22.81 15.48 37.08
CA ALA A 5 22.59 14.46 36.06
C ALA A 5 21.28 13.70 36.33
N THR A 6 20.14 14.37 36.12
CA THR A 6 18.89 13.67 35.79
C THR A 6 18.06 14.54 34.85
N ALA A 7 18.67 14.91 33.71
CA ALA A 7 17.87 15.17 32.52
C ALA A 7 17.17 13.84 32.21
N ALA A 8 15.88 13.77 32.54
CA ALA A 8 15.03 12.65 32.19
C ALA A 8 15.29 12.33 30.72
N THR A 9 15.70 11.09 30.44
CA THR A 9 15.71 10.56 29.09
C THR A 9 14.28 10.67 28.60
N ILE A 10 13.95 11.74 27.87
CA ILE A 10 12.70 11.80 27.12
C ILE A 10 12.79 10.59 26.18
N PRO A 11 11.88 9.62 26.29
CA PRO A 11 11.83 8.51 25.35
C PRO A 11 11.89 9.12 23.96
N HIS A 12 12.57 8.49 23.00
CA HIS A 12 12.54 8.98 21.62
C HIS A 12 11.10 8.83 21.13
N GLU A 13 10.26 9.83 21.45
CA GLU A 13 8.85 9.86 21.12
C GLU A 13 8.83 9.70 19.61
N SER A 14 8.19 8.62 19.16
CA SER A 14 8.03 8.36 17.75
C SER A 14 7.49 9.65 17.13
N GLY A 15 8.17 10.19 16.11
CA GLY A 15 7.84 11.51 15.57
C GLY A 15 6.34 11.63 15.32
N ASP A 16 5.79 12.85 15.39
CA ASP A 16 4.35 13.11 15.49
C ASP A 16 3.41 12.26 14.60
N PHE A 17 3.87 11.89 13.39
CA PHE A 17 3.16 11.12 12.37
C PHE A 17 3.40 9.59 12.39
N SER A 18 4.28 9.11 13.27
CA SER A 18 4.64 7.71 13.43
C SER A 18 3.62 6.96 14.28
N ILE A 19 3.73 5.63 14.31
CA ILE A 19 2.98 4.82 15.28
C ILE A 19 3.38 5.28 16.68
N GLY A 20 2.39 5.59 17.53
CA GLY A 20 2.60 6.16 18.86
C GLY A 20 2.75 7.68 18.90
N GLY A 21 2.79 8.35 17.75
CA GLY A 21 2.79 9.82 17.66
C GLY A 21 1.43 10.44 17.98
N SER A 22 1.39 11.76 18.15
CA SER A 22 0.19 12.50 18.58
C SER A 22 -0.63 13.11 17.44
N LEU A 23 -0.02 13.30 16.26
CA LEU A 23 -0.61 14.01 15.12
C LEU A 23 -0.64 13.10 13.90
N TRP A 24 -1.83 12.66 13.52
CA TRP A 24 -2.03 11.67 12.46
C TRP A 24 -1.21 10.38 12.65
N PRO A 25 -1.43 9.63 13.75
CA PRO A 25 -0.58 8.50 14.10
C PRO A 25 -0.58 7.42 13.02
N GLY A 26 0.61 6.94 12.66
CA GLY A 26 0.81 5.89 11.64
C GLY A 26 0.80 6.37 10.19
N LEU A 27 0.69 7.68 9.92
CA LEU A 27 0.76 8.20 8.55
C LEU A 27 2.11 7.88 7.88
N SER A 28 3.22 7.96 8.62
CA SER A 28 4.54 7.64 8.07
C SER A 28 4.62 6.17 7.63
N LYS A 29 4.12 5.24 8.44
CA LYS A 29 4.08 3.81 8.11
C LYS A 29 3.16 3.55 6.91
N LEU A 30 1.99 4.18 6.85
CA LEU A 30 1.12 4.08 5.66
C LEU A 30 1.84 4.51 4.38
N ILE A 31 2.63 5.59 4.43
CA ILE A 31 3.41 6.07 3.28
C ILE A 31 4.54 5.10 2.90
N GLU A 32 5.23 4.54 3.89
CA GLU A 32 6.28 3.53 3.71
C GLU A 32 5.75 2.33 2.92
N GLU A 33 4.65 1.72 3.36
CA GLU A 33 4.04 0.55 2.71
C GLU A 33 3.52 0.88 1.30
N CYS A 34 3.02 2.10 1.08
CA CYS A 34 2.66 2.56 -0.27
C CYS A 34 3.88 2.58 -1.19
N GLY A 35 5.05 2.99 -0.67
CA GLY A 35 6.31 3.01 -1.39
C GLY A 35 6.82 1.61 -1.73
N GLU A 36 6.68 0.65 -0.81
CA GLU A 36 7.11 -0.73 -1.01
C GLU A 36 6.27 -1.44 -2.09
N VAL A 37 4.95 -1.30 -2.06
CA VAL A 37 4.05 -1.78 -3.14
C VAL A 37 4.43 -1.14 -4.48
N LEU A 38 4.72 0.18 -4.50
CA LEU A 38 5.14 0.87 -5.71
C LEU A 38 6.47 0.30 -6.26
N GLN A 39 7.42 0.00 -5.38
CA GLN A 39 8.70 -0.56 -5.77
C GLN A 39 8.55 -1.96 -6.36
N VAL A 40 7.75 -2.85 -5.75
CA VAL A 40 7.49 -4.19 -6.27
C VAL A 40 6.72 -4.13 -7.59
N GLY A 41 5.71 -3.26 -7.69
CA GLY A 41 4.99 -3.01 -8.94
C GLY A 41 5.90 -2.52 -10.07
N GLY A 42 6.84 -1.62 -9.76
CA GLY A 42 7.86 -1.17 -10.72
C GLY A 42 8.76 -2.30 -11.22
N LYS A 43 9.16 -3.23 -10.33
CA LYS A 43 9.94 -4.42 -10.70
C LYS A 43 9.14 -5.36 -11.60
N LEU A 44 7.85 -5.58 -11.33
CA LEU A 44 6.98 -6.41 -12.18
C LEU A 44 6.80 -5.81 -13.57
N ILE A 45 6.61 -4.49 -13.67
CA ILE A 45 6.52 -3.82 -14.97
C ILE A 45 7.85 -3.93 -15.72
N GLY A 46 8.97 -3.66 -15.05
CA GLY A 46 10.31 -3.73 -15.65
C GLY A 46 10.75 -5.14 -16.07
N SER A 47 10.12 -6.17 -15.51
CA SER A 47 10.34 -7.58 -15.86
C SER A 47 9.27 -8.14 -16.80
N GLU A 48 8.40 -7.30 -17.37
CA GLU A 48 7.32 -7.69 -18.28
C GLU A 48 6.35 -8.72 -17.66
N GLY A 49 6.15 -8.65 -16.35
CA GLY A 49 5.29 -9.55 -15.59
C GLY A 49 5.94 -10.88 -15.21
N ARG A 50 7.22 -11.10 -15.52
CA ARG A 50 7.97 -12.26 -15.00
C ARG A 50 8.16 -12.12 -13.49
N THR A 51 7.89 -13.19 -12.75
CA THR A 51 8.00 -13.17 -11.30
C THR A 51 9.36 -13.64 -10.79
N ASP A 52 10.14 -14.32 -11.64
CA ASP A 52 11.51 -14.74 -11.38
C ASP A 52 12.50 -13.61 -11.73
N HIS A 53 12.77 -12.75 -10.75
CA HIS A 53 13.64 -11.59 -10.91
C HIS A 53 14.92 -11.72 -10.08
N TRP A 54 15.98 -11.00 -10.45
CA TRP A 54 17.25 -11.01 -9.69
C TRP A 54 17.07 -10.50 -8.25
N SER A 55 16.00 -9.75 -7.98
CA SER A 55 15.63 -9.28 -6.64
C SER A 55 14.88 -10.32 -5.79
N GLY A 56 14.60 -11.51 -6.32
CA GLY A 56 13.83 -12.56 -5.66
C GLY A 56 12.48 -12.85 -6.32
N ASP A 57 11.65 -13.61 -5.61
CA ASP A 57 10.29 -13.96 -6.03
C ASP A 57 9.35 -12.75 -5.90
N LEU A 58 9.07 -12.09 -7.03
CA LEU A 58 8.21 -10.90 -7.04
C LEU A 58 6.75 -11.21 -6.70
N ASN A 59 6.29 -12.46 -6.83
CA ASN A 59 4.93 -12.82 -6.43
C ASN A 59 4.80 -12.82 -4.91
N GLN A 60 5.72 -13.49 -4.21
CA GLN A 60 5.73 -13.50 -2.75
C GLN A 60 5.93 -12.10 -2.19
N MET A 61 6.89 -11.32 -2.74
CA MET A 61 7.07 -9.93 -2.34
C MET A 61 5.79 -9.10 -2.52
N LEU A 62 5.08 -9.25 -3.64
CA LEU A 62 3.83 -8.53 -3.85
C LEU A 62 2.77 -8.90 -2.82
N VAL A 63 2.68 -10.18 -2.42
CA VAL A 63 1.76 -10.63 -1.38
C VAL A 63 2.10 -9.97 -0.03
N ASP A 64 3.39 -9.95 0.32
CA ASP A 64 3.88 -9.37 1.57
C ASP A 64 3.56 -7.87 1.63
N GLU A 65 3.99 -7.09 0.62
CA GLU A 65 3.79 -5.64 0.64
C GLU A 65 2.31 -5.23 0.53
N LEU A 66 1.48 -6.00 -0.18
CA LEU A 66 0.03 -5.75 -0.19
C LEU A 66 -0.60 -6.05 1.18
N GLY A 67 -0.12 -7.08 1.87
CA GLY A 67 -0.55 -7.41 3.23
C GLY A 67 -0.21 -6.31 4.21
N ASP A 68 1.02 -5.83 4.17
CA ASP A 68 1.51 -4.78 5.07
C ASP A 68 0.85 -3.43 4.79
N LEU A 69 0.62 -3.07 3.51
CA LEU A 69 -0.19 -1.90 3.16
C LEU A 69 -1.62 -1.99 3.69
N LEU A 70 -2.27 -3.15 3.62
CA LEU A 70 -3.61 -3.34 4.16
C LEU A 70 -3.62 -3.20 5.70
N ALA A 71 -2.60 -3.71 6.38
CA ALA A 71 -2.43 -3.56 7.81
C ALA A 71 -2.21 -2.08 8.21
N ALA A 72 -1.31 -1.38 7.52
CA ALA A 72 -1.02 0.03 7.77
C ALA A 72 -2.23 0.94 7.50
N LEU A 73 -2.97 0.69 6.41
CA LEU A 73 -4.19 1.42 6.09
C LEU A 73 -5.26 1.23 7.17
N ARG A 74 -5.46 0.00 7.63
CA ARG A 74 -6.40 -0.31 8.71
C ARG A 74 -6.00 0.37 10.01
N PHE A 75 -4.74 0.24 10.42
CA PHE A 75 -4.21 0.92 11.59
C PHE A 75 -4.43 2.43 11.51
N PHE A 76 -4.07 3.06 10.39
CA PHE A 76 -4.21 4.50 10.20
C PHE A 76 -5.67 4.95 10.34
N MET A 77 -6.63 4.22 9.76
CA MET A 77 -8.04 4.55 9.91
C MET A 77 -8.52 4.43 11.36
N GLU A 78 -8.17 3.35 12.04
CA GLU A 78 -8.57 3.10 13.43
C GLU A 78 -7.94 4.13 14.39
N ALA A 79 -6.64 4.39 14.25
CA ALA A 79 -5.90 5.35 15.10
C ALA A 79 -6.37 6.81 14.92
N ASN A 80 -6.94 7.14 13.76
CA ASN A 80 -7.38 8.49 13.42
C ASN A 80 -8.91 8.65 13.43
N ASN A 81 -9.66 7.65 13.92
CA ASN A 81 -11.12 7.66 13.96
C ASN A 81 -11.77 7.96 12.60
N ILE A 82 -11.17 7.47 11.52
CA ILE A 82 -11.74 7.61 10.17
C ILE A 82 -12.95 6.69 10.05
N ASP A 83 -14.06 7.18 9.49
CA ASP A 83 -15.26 6.38 9.24
C ASP A 83 -14.99 5.29 8.18
N THR A 84 -14.69 4.09 8.67
CA THR A 84 -14.41 2.90 7.86
C THR A 84 -15.61 2.46 7.02
N SER A 85 -16.84 2.79 7.42
CA SER A 85 -18.05 2.46 6.65
C SER A 85 -18.15 3.32 5.40
N SER A 86 -17.88 4.63 5.53
CA SER A 86 -17.81 5.55 4.40
C SER A 86 -16.67 5.19 3.43
N VAL A 87 -15.49 4.86 3.97
CA VAL A 87 -14.35 4.39 3.15
C VAL A 87 -14.70 3.11 2.40
N ALA A 88 -15.26 2.10 3.09
CA ALA A 88 -15.64 0.83 2.46
C ALA A 88 -16.74 1.02 1.39
N ALA A 89 -17.72 1.89 1.63
CA ALA A 89 -18.74 2.22 0.63
C ALA A 89 -18.12 2.86 -0.61
N ARG A 90 -17.14 3.76 -0.42
CA ARG A 90 -16.41 4.39 -1.52
C ARG A 90 -15.50 3.43 -2.26
N GLN A 91 -14.84 2.50 -1.56
CA GLN A 91 -14.02 1.43 -2.12
C GLN A 91 -14.87 0.53 -3.03
N ARG A 92 -16.02 0.01 -2.54
CA ARG A 92 -16.91 -0.86 -3.32
C ARG A 92 -17.36 -0.24 -4.64
N ARG A 93 -17.79 1.03 -4.61
CA ARG A 93 -18.20 1.76 -5.82
C ARG A 93 -17.06 1.85 -6.84
N LYS A 94 -15.83 2.13 -6.37
CA LYS A 94 -14.68 2.29 -7.25
C LYS A 94 -14.18 0.96 -7.81
N LEU A 95 -14.20 -0.09 -6.98
CA LEU A 95 -13.83 -1.45 -7.40
C LEU A 95 -14.74 -1.94 -8.52
N ALA A 96 -16.06 -1.69 -8.43
CA ALA A 96 -17.00 -2.03 -9.50
C ALA A 96 -16.62 -1.35 -10.84
N VAL A 97 -16.21 -0.08 -10.80
CA VAL A 97 -15.75 0.66 -11.99
C VAL A 97 -14.46 0.07 -12.56
N PHE A 98 -13.50 -0.29 -11.71
CA PHE A 98 -12.24 -0.90 -12.16
C PHE A 98 -12.47 -2.25 -12.86
N TRP A 99 -13.36 -3.08 -12.32
CA TRP A 99 -13.73 -4.34 -12.97
C TRP A 99 -14.44 -4.14 -14.30
N GLU A 100 -15.28 -3.11 -14.41
CA GLU A 100 -15.93 -2.78 -15.67
C GLU A 100 -14.91 -2.36 -16.74
N TRP A 101 -13.98 -1.47 -16.40
CA TRP A 101 -12.90 -1.08 -17.31
C TRP A 101 -12.04 -2.28 -17.73
N HIS A 102 -11.75 -3.20 -16.81
CA HIS A 102 -10.97 -4.40 -17.12
C HIS A 102 -11.71 -5.29 -18.13
N ARG A 103 -13.00 -5.56 -17.92
CA ARG A 103 -13.82 -6.35 -18.85
C ARG A 103 -13.89 -5.72 -20.24
N GLN A 104 -14.09 -4.41 -20.31
CA GLN A 104 -14.10 -3.67 -21.58
C GLN A 104 -12.76 -3.81 -22.32
N GLY A 105 -11.65 -3.68 -21.60
CA GLY A 105 -10.32 -3.88 -22.16
C GLY A 105 -10.10 -5.28 -22.73
N LEU A 106 -10.56 -6.33 -22.03
CA LEU A 106 -10.50 -7.71 -22.51
C LEU A 106 -11.34 -7.92 -23.78
N ALA A 107 -12.57 -7.38 -23.81
CA ALA A 107 -13.46 -7.48 -24.97
C ALA A 107 -12.85 -6.83 -26.23
N VAL A 108 -12.24 -5.65 -26.09
CA VAL A 108 -11.56 -4.97 -27.20
C VAL A 108 -10.39 -5.81 -27.73
N ARG A 109 -9.58 -6.41 -26.85
CA ARG A 109 -8.45 -7.26 -27.27
C ARG A 109 -8.90 -8.49 -28.04
N ALA A 110 -9.98 -9.14 -27.61
CA ALA A 110 -10.53 -10.31 -28.29
C ALA A 110 -10.95 -9.99 -29.75
N ILE A 111 -11.68 -8.89 -29.94
CA ILE A 111 -12.12 -8.44 -31.27
C ILE A 111 -10.92 -8.18 -32.21
N LEU A 112 -9.88 -7.52 -31.72
CA LEU A 112 -8.69 -7.21 -32.53
C LEU A 112 -7.91 -8.47 -32.91
N GLN A 113 -7.89 -9.48 -32.04
CA GLN A 113 -7.22 -10.75 -32.32
C GLN A 113 -7.98 -11.59 -33.36
N GLU A 114 -9.32 -11.59 -33.32
CA GLU A 114 -10.16 -12.25 -34.34
C GLU A 114 -9.98 -11.62 -35.72
N GLN A 115 -9.91 -10.28 -35.81
CA GLN A 115 -9.70 -9.57 -37.08
C GLN A 115 -8.29 -9.71 -37.65
N SER A 116 -7.28 -9.99 -36.81
CA SER A 116 -5.89 -10.18 -37.26
C SER A 116 -5.62 -11.60 -37.77
N ASN A 117 -6.50 -12.55 -37.48
CA ASN A 117 -6.36 -13.97 -37.81
C ASN A 117 -7.23 -14.42 -39.01
N GLY A 118 -7.98 -13.51 -39.64
CA GLY A 118 -8.82 -13.76 -40.81
C GLY A 118 -8.36 -12.97 -42.03
#